data_AF-A0A1W6ZUW1-F1
#
_entry.id   AF-A0A1W6ZUW1-F1
#
_cell.length_a   1.000
_cell.length_b   1.000
_cell.length_c   1.000
_cell.angle_alpha   90.00
_cell.angle_beta   90.00
_cell.angle_gamma   90.00
#
_symmetry.space_group_name_H-M   'P 1'
#
loop_
_entity.id
_entity.type
_entity.pdbx_description
1 polymer ?
#
loop_
_entity_poly.entity_id
_entity_poly.type
_entity_poly.pdbx_seq_one_letter_code
_entity_poly.pdbx_strand_id
1 'polypeptide(L)'
;MALSAFGSLSTNVSGAIAYGVSILFSFMSGLIPVVIFDNVPRFAPHSDLNGATIGFGMQGNNIGLLVGPVAAGAITAAHGWSAVPPLIALICLGAIALAVRMFSDHVAGRN
;
A
#
# COMPACT_ATOMS: atom_id res chain seq x y z
N MET A 1 0.73 -0.40 8.69
CA MET A 1 1.84 0.02 7.81
C MET A 1 2.19 1.50 7.99
N ALA A 2 1.35 2.45 7.58
CA ALA A 2 1.74 3.88 7.60
C ALA A 2 2.19 4.38 8.99
N LEU A 3 1.50 4.01 10.07
CA LEU A 3 1.90 4.37 11.43
C LEU A 3 3.27 3.83 11.84
N SER A 4 3.59 2.58 11.46
CA SER A 4 4.89 1.98 11.79
C SER A 4 6.05 2.60 10.98
N ALA A 5 5.76 3.21 9.83
CA ALA A 5 6.76 3.95 9.04
C ALA A 5 7.31 5.16 9.81
N PHE A 6 6.49 5.85 10.60
CA PHE A 6 6.95 6.98 11.43
C PHE A 6 7.99 6.55 12.46
N GLY A 7 7.85 5.36 13.04
CA GLY A 7 8.85 4.81 13.96
C GLY A 7 10.09 4.27 13.22
N SER A 8 9.89 3.59 12.09
CA SER A 8 10.98 2.94 11.33
C SER A 8 11.95 3.95 10.71
N LEU A 9 11.42 5.08 10.23
CA LEU A 9 12.19 6.12 9.52
C LEU A 9 12.50 7.34 10.40
N SER A 10 12.16 7.30 11.70
CA SER A 10 12.52 8.35 12.64
C SER A 10 13.94 8.16 13.17
N THR A 11 14.67 9.27 13.29
CA THR A 11 16.02 9.29 13.86
C THR A 11 16.03 9.39 15.40
N ASN A 12 14.86 9.56 16.03
CA ASN A 12 14.72 9.87 17.46
C ASN A 12 14.24 8.70 18.32
N VAL A 13 14.18 7.48 17.78
CA VAL A 13 13.75 6.28 18.50
C VAL A 13 14.92 5.33 18.76
N SER A 14 14.84 4.53 19.82
CA SER A 14 15.87 3.52 20.10
C SER A 14 15.91 2.45 19.00
N GLY A 15 17.10 1.89 18.74
CA GLY A 15 17.28 0.90 17.67
C GLY A 15 16.38 -0.34 17.81
N ALA A 16 16.09 -0.77 19.04
CA ALA A 16 15.18 -1.89 19.30
C ALA A 16 13.73 -1.55 18.88
N ILE A 17 13.27 -0.34 19.16
CA ILE A 17 11.94 0.13 18.73
C ILE A 17 11.90 0.24 17.20
N ALA A 18 12.90 0.89 16.59
CA ALA A 18 13.01 1.03 15.13
C ALA A 18 12.99 -0.34 14.43
N TYR A 19 13.69 -1.33 14.97
CA TYR A 19 13.68 -2.69 14.45
C TYR A 19 12.31 -3.35 14.57
N GLY A 20 11.69 -3.30 15.76
CA GLY A 20 10.36 -3.90 15.98
C GLY A 20 9.28 -3.30 15.08
N VAL A 21 9.25 -1.98 14.92
CA VAL A 21 8.29 -1.33 14.01
C VAL A 21 8.62 -1.57 12.54
N SER A 22 9.88 -1.83 12.19
CA SER A 22 10.27 -2.24 10.83
C SER A 22 9.78 -3.65 10.50
N ILE A 23 9.85 -4.59 11.46
CA ILE A 23 9.23 -5.92 11.30
C ILE A 23 7.72 -5.77 11.05
N LEU A 24 7.05 -4.96 11.88
CA LEU A 24 5.61 -4.71 11.72
C LEU A 24 5.29 -4.04 10.38
N PHE A 25 6.13 -3.10 9.93
CA PHE A 25 6.01 -2.47 8.64
C PHE A 25 6.07 -3.51 7.51
N SER A 26 7.12 -4.35 7.49
CA SER A 26 7.33 -5.39 6.48
C SER A 26 6.24 -6.46 6.49
N PHE A 27 5.82 -6.89 7.67
CA PHE A 27 4.72 -7.84 7.84
C PHE A 27 3.43 -7.29 7.23
N MET A 28 3.05 -6.05 7.59
CA MET A 28 1.83 -5.44 7.08
C MET A 28 1.89 -5.14 5.59
N SER A 29 3.04 -4.73 5.04
CA SER A 29 3.18 -4.50 3.60
C SER A 29 3.05 -5.79 2.80
N GLY A 30 3.57 -6.90 3.33
CA GLY A 30 3.47 -8.22 2.68
C GLY A 30 2.05 -8.77 2.60
N LEU A 31 1.17 -8.41 3.54
CA LEU A 31 -0.23 -8.84 3.53
C LEU A 31 -1.07 -8.18 2.43
N ILE A 32 -0.69 -6.99 1.96
CA ILE A 32 -1.47 -6.22 0.98
C ILE A 32 -1.75 -7.01 -0.31
N PRO A 33 -0.73 -7.48 -1.06
CA PRO A 33 -0.99 -8.24 -2.28
C PRO A 33 -1.69 -9.58 -2.01
N VAL A 34 -1.40 -10.23 -0.87
CA VAL A 34 -2.00 -11.51 -0.49
C VAL A 34 -3.52 -11.37 -0.36
N VAL A 35 -3.98 -10.38 0.42
CA VAL A 35 -5.42 -10.14 0.62
C VAL A 35 -6.09 -9.71 -0.68
N ILE A 36 -5.44 -8.88 -1.50
CA ILE A 36 -5.98 -8.44 -2.79
C ILE A 36 -6.20 -9.65 -3.72
N PHE A 37 -5.19 -10.52 -3.87
CA PHE A 37 -5.26 -11.65 -4.78
C PHE A 37 -6.19 -12.77 -4.28
N ASP A 38 -6.23 -13.01 -2.97
CA ASP A 38 -7.18 -13.94 -2.36
C ASP A 38 -8.65 -13.55 -2.64
N ASN A 39 -8.91 -12.25 -2.70
CA ASN A 39 -10.25 -11.73 -2.98
C ASN A 39 -10.63 -11.65 -4.47
N VAL A 40 -9.72 -11.94 -5.40
CA VAL A 40 -9.99 -11.81 -6.84
C VAL A 40 -11.26 -12.56 -7.30
N PRO A 41 -11.51 -13.82 -6.91
CA PRO A 41 -12.71 -14.54 -7.36
C PRO A 41 -14.03 -13.85 -6.96
N ARG A 42 -14.01 -12.99 -5.93
CA ARG A 42 -15.16 -12.23 -5.46
C ARG A 42 -15.40 -10.94 -6.25
N PHE A 43 -14.35 -10.34 -6.81
CA PHE A 43 -14.40 -9.03 -7.47
C PHE A 43 -14.16 -9.08 -8.98
N ALA A 44 -13.68 -10.21 -9.52
CA ALA A 44 -13.59 -10.41 -10.95
C ALA A 44 -15.00 -10.41 -11.57
N PRO A 45 -15.18 -9.80 -12.77
CA PRO A 45 -16.51 -9.77 -13.41
C PRO A 45 -17.07 -11.16 -13.73
N HIS A 46 -16.17 -12.10 -14.09
CA HIS A 46 -16.47 -13.50 -14.37
C HIS A 46 -15.29 -14.36 -13.92
N SER A 47 -15.53 -15.63 -13.59
CA SER A 47 -14.49 -16.58 -13.17
C SER A 47 -13.36 -16.73 -14.19
N ASP A 48 -13.69 -16.63 -15.48
CA ASP A 48 -12.74 -16.79 -16.59
C ASP A 48 -11.78 -15.59 -16.69
N LEU A 49 -12.10 -14.48 -16.02
CA LEU A 49 -11.29 -13.25 -15.98
C LEU A 49 -10.46 -13.13 -14.70
N ASN A 50 -10.41 -14.16 -13.86
CA ASN A 50 -9.59 -14.14 -12.64
C ASN A 50 -8.11 -13.90 -12.96
N GLY A 51 -7.58 -14.58 -13.97
CA GLY A 51 -6.19 -14.40 -14.42
C GLY A 51 -5.90 -12.98 -14.90
N ALA A 52 -6.81 -12.38 -15.67
CA ALA A 52 -6.67 -10.99 -16.13
C ALA A 52 -6.72 -10.00 -14.95
N THR A 53 -7.60 -10.24 -13.98
CA THR A 53 -7.74 -9.41 -12.77
C THR A 53 -6.48 -9.46 -11.91
N ILE A 54 -5.90 -10.65 -11.69
CA ILE A 54 -4.58 -10.80 -11.04
C ILE A 54 -3.51 -10.07 -11.85
N GLY A 55 -3.51 -10.23 -13.18
CA GLY A 55 -2.57 -9.56 -14.09
C GLY A 55 -2.57 -8.03 -13.93
N PHE A 56 -3.75 -7.40 -13.86
CA PHE A 56 -3.86 -5.97 -13.58
C PHE A 56 -3.32 -5.59 -12.20
N GLY A 57 -3.63 -6.39 -11.16
CA GLY A 57 -3.07 -6.16 -9.83
C GLY A 57 -1.53 -6.25 -9.81
N MET A 58 -0.96 -7.20 -10.57
CA MET A 58 0.50 -7.34 -10.73
C MET A 58 1.13 -6.17 -11.47
N GLN A 59 0.45 -5.59 -12.48
CA GLN A 59 0.93 -4.36 -13.13
C GLN A 59 1.00 -3.20 -12.14
N GLY A 60 -0.02 -3.03 -11.29
CA GLY A 60 0.00 -2.04 -10.21
C GLY A 60 1.18 -2.25 -9.26
N ASN A 61 1.44 -3.50 -8.85
CA ASN A 61 2.60 -3.84 -8.02
C ASN A 61 3.93 -3.44 -8.68
N ASN A 62 4.10 -3.77 -9.96
CA ASN A 62 5.33 -3.45 -10.69
C ASN A 62 5.53 -1.92 -10.86
N ILE A 63 4.45 -1.18 -11.11
CA ILE A 63 4.48 0.29 -11.14
C ILE A 63 4.89 0.83 -9.76
N GLY A 64 4.33 0.30 -8.68
CA GLY A 64 4.69 0.70 -7.32
C GLY A 64 6.16 0.44 -6.99
N LEU A 65 6.70 -0.71 -7.39
CA LEU A 65 8.12 -1.05 -7.23
C LEU A 65 9.05 -0.16 -8.06
N LEU A 66 8.59 0.31 -9.23
CA LEU A 66 9.35 1.23 -10.08
C LEU A 66 9.31 2.68 -9.54
N VAL A 67 8.11 3.18 -9.25
CA VAL A 67 7.88 4.59 -8.87
C VAL A 67 8.21 4.85 -7.41
N GLY A 68 7.98 3.88 -6.52
CA GLY A 68 8.16 4.00 -5.08
C GLY A 68 9.57 4.47 -4.67
N PRO A 69 10.65 3.81 -5.10
CA PRO A 69 12.01 4.22 -4.79
C PRO A 69 12.36 5.61 -5.34
N VAL A 70 11.87 5.95 -6.54
CA VAL A 70 12.10 7.27 -7.16
C VAL A 70 11.42 8.36 -6.36
N ALA A 71 10.15 8.17 -5.99
CA ALA A 71 9.40 9.13 -5.17
C ALA A 71 10.00 9.29 -3.77
N ALA A 72 10.37 8.18 -3.12
CA ALA A 72 11.01 8.18 -1.81
C ALA A 72 12.39 8.86 -1.85
N GLY A 73 13.19 8.59 -2.88
CA GLY A 73 14.48 9.25 -3.10
C GLY A 73 14.33 10.75 -3.34
N ALA A 74 13.41 11.15 -4.21
CA ALA A 74 13.17 12.55 -4.52
C ALA A 74 12.70 13.35 -3.29
N ILE A 75 11.75 12.81 -2.51
CA ILE A 75 11.26 13.51 -1.31
C ILE A 75 12.33 13.56 -0.21
N THR A 76 13.13 12.50 -0.07
CA THR A 76 14.24 12.46 0.89
C THR A 76 15.34 13.45 0.50
N ALA A 77 15.65 13.58 -0.78
CA ALA A 77 16.64 14.55 -1.26
C ALA A 77 16.20 16.01 -1.00
N ALA A 78 14.90 16.30 -1.09
CA ALA A 78 14.35 17.64 -0.90
C ALA A 78 14.03 18.00 0.55
N HIS A 79 13.55 17.04 1.35
CA HIS A 79 12.97 17.29 2.69
C HIS A 79 13.52 16.37 3.79
N GLY A 80 14.43 15.46 3.46
CA GLY A 80 14.98 14.46 4.38
C GLY A 80 14.05 13.26 4.64
N TRP A 81 14.57 12.30 5.41
CA TRP A 81 13.89 11.02 5.68
C TRP A 81 12.57 11.15 6.45
N SER A 82 12.41 12.22 7.23
CA SER A 82 11.18 12.52 7.99
C SER A 82 9.96 12.78 7.09
N ALA A 83 10.17 13.12 5.82
CA ALA A 83 9.09 13.36 4.86
C ALA A 83 8.55 12.08 4.20
N VAL A 84 9.23 10.93 4.35
CA VAL A 84 8.79 9.67 3.75
C VAL A 84 7.56 9.07 4.45
N PRO A 85 7.48 9.00 5.80
CA PRO A 85 6.27 8.52 6.48
C PRO A 85 4.96 9.25 6.10
N PRO A 86 4.89 10.59 6.06
CA PRO A 86 3.66 11.28 5.64
C PRO A 86 3.32 11.01 4.17
N LEU A 87 4.30 10.86 3.27
CA LEU A 87 4.05 10.43 1.89
C LEU A 87 3.38 9.04 1.83
N ILE A 88 3.91 8.07 2.58
CA ILE A 88 3.32 6.73 2.69
C ILE A 88 1.89 6.81 3.24
N ALA A 89 1.67 7.64 4.27
CA ALA A 89 0.34 7.84 4.85
C ALA A 89 -0.65 8.42 3.83
N LEU A 90 -0.26 9.43 3.04
CA LEU A 90 -1.10 10.01 1.99
C LEU A 90 -1.47 8.99 0.92
N ILE A 91 -0.51 8.17 0.47
CA ILE A 91 -0.76 7.09 -0.49
C ILE A 91 -1.74 6.07 0.09
N CYS A 92 -1.58 5.67 1.34
CA CYS A 92 -2.49 4.75 2.02
C CYS A 92 -3.91 5.34 2.14
N LEU A 93 -4.03 6.62 2.51
CA LEU A 93 -5.31 7.31 2.59
C LEU A 93 -6.00 7.41 1.23
N GLY A 94 -5.24 7.70 0.16
CA GLY A 94 -5.76 7.71 -1.20
C GLY A 94 -6.29 6.33 -1.62
N ALA A 95 -5.53 5.26 -1.34
CA ALA A 95 -5.97 3.90 -1.61
C ALA A 95 -7.24 3.51 -0.84
N ILE A 96 -7.33 3.87 0.44
CA ILE A 96 -8.53 3.64 1.26
C ILE A 96 -9.73 4.42 0.69
N ALA A 97 -9.55 5.70 0.33
CA ALA A 97 -10.62 6.51 -0.23
C ALA A 97 -11.15 5.93 -1.55
N LEU A 98 -10.26 5.48 -2.44
CA LEU A 98 -10.63 4.80 -3.68
C LEU A 98 -11.37 3.50 -3.40
N ALA A 99 -10.86 2.67 -2.50
CA ALA A 99 -11.52 1.41 -2.13
C ALA A 99 -12.93 1.65 -1.57
N VAL A 100 -13.08 2.57 -0.62
CA VAL A 100 -14.38 2.92 -0.03
C VAL A 100 -15.35 3.38 -1.11
N ARG A 101 -14.93 4.26 -2.02
CA ARG A 101 -15.78 4.73 -3.11
C ARG A 101 -16.22 3.58 -4.03
N MET A 102 -15.29 2.71 -4.43
CA MET A 102 -15.60 1.53 -5.25
C MET A 102 -16.58 0.58 -4.55
N PHE A 103 -16.41 0.37 -3.24
CA PHE A 103 -17.33 -0.44 -2.45
C PHE A 103 -18.72 0.19 -2.34
N SER A 104 -18.80 1.51 -2.12
CA SER A 104 -20.07 2.23 -2.10
C SER A 104 -20.80 2.14 -3.44
N ASP A 105 -20.10 2.33 -4.56
CA ASP A 105 -20.66 2.23 -5.91
C ASP A 105 -21.15 0.80 -6.21
N HIS A 106 -20.38 -0.22 -5.79
CA HIS A 106 -20.76 -1.62 -5.95
C HIS A 106 -22.01 -1.99 -5.14
N VAL A 107 -22.19 -1.44 -3.93
CA VAL A 107 -23.38 -1.66 -3.12
C VAL A 107 -24.59 -0.91 -3.70
N ALA A 108 -24.40 0.33 -4.14
CA ALA A 108 -25.47 1.14 -4.72
C ALA A 108 -26.03 0.56 -6.03
N GLY A 109 -25.17 -0.03 -6.89
CA GLY A 109 -25.57 -0.65 -8.15
C GLY A 109 -26.22 -2.03 -8.03
N ARG A 110 -26.39 -2.57 -6.81
CA ARG A 110 -27.09 -3.85 -6.55
C ARG A 110 -28.56 -3.68 -6.16
N ASN A 111 -29.04 -2.44 -5.99
CA ASN A 111 -30.45 -2.09 -5.74
C ASN A 111 -31.12 -1.63 -7.03
#